data_AF-A0A1F6BW17-F1
#
_entry.id   AF-A0A1F6BW17-F1
#
_cell.length_a   1.000
_cell.length_b   1.000
_cell.length_c   1.000
_cell.angle_alpha   90.00
_cell.angle_beta   90.00
_cell.angle_gamma   90.00
#
_symmetry.space_group_name_H-M   'P 1'
#
loop_
_entity.id
_entity.type
_entity.pdbx_description
1 polymer ?
#
loop_
_entity_poly.entity_id
_entity_poly.type
_entity_poly.pdbx_seq_one_letter_code
_entity_poly.pdbx_strand_id
1 'polypeptide(L)'
;MASIKDDRGYNQGFAPATSTTVRMSRRTDLLLSEMNLTQDTRILELGCGTGEVSYWMAQRSPAQVLGTDLCIPFIEEAKKKYQLPNLRYEVTDFNDPRALVGMQFDYIVGNGILHHLYPNLDAVFARMRRLLKENGKIIFLEPNFYNPYVYLIFSFPTFRALAKLEPSEMAFSKRFITDALSWAGFKDIRVDYKDFLLPGIPSFLVQPSIMIGTVLEKLPLFKQAAQSLFIRAYHSSGVAPPPREDSIHREKFRLITRYGISGATAAAIQIVGLYIWVSVLGLTRQYLLGVVIAYCVALFVAFIMQKYWTFRDYSRDLIVKQVFWYTAISLGNLGLNALILHTSKVVLESNGLNFFQVWYLVAQIFAV
;
A
#
# COMPACT_ATOMS: atom_id res chain seq x y z
N MET A 1 18.82 3.01 -11.18
CA MET A 1 18.27 1.91 -12.01
C MET A 1 17.03 2.41 -12.71
N ALA A 2 16.85 2.10 -13.98
CA ALA A 2 15.55 2.32 -14.62
C ALA A 2 14.54 1.32 -14.04
N SER A 3 13.33 1.76 -13.75
CA SER A 3 12.22 0.90 -13.34
C SER A 3 11.34 0.60 -14.54
N ILE A 4 10.74 -0.59 -14.56
CA ILE A 4 9.67 -0.91 -15.51
C ILE A 4 8.40 -0.28 -14.95
N LYS A 5 7.68 0.46 -15.80
CA LYS A 5 6.44 1.13 -15.41
C LYS A 5 5.25 0.53 -16.14
N ASP A 6 4.11 0.50 -15.47
CA ASP A 6 2.83 0.23 -16.14
C ASP A 6 2.36 1.44 -16.96
N ASP A 7 1.23 1.23 -17.66
CA ASP A 7 0.47 2.24 -18.38
C ASP A 7 0.03 3.43 -17.51
N ARG A 8 -0.10 3.22 -16.19
CA ARG A 8 -0.41 4.25 -15.18
C ARG A 8 0.84 5.00 -14.69
N GLY A 9 2.05 4.56 -15.06
CA GLY A 9 3.32 5.19 -14.72
C GLY A 9 3.91 4.77 -13.36
N TYR A 10 3.33 3.77 -12.69
CA TYR A 10 3.84 3.21 -11.43
C TYR A 10 4.90 2.16 -11.68
N ASN A 11 5.84 2.03 -10.74
CA ASN A 11 6.90 1.03 -10.85
C ASN A 11 6.35 -0.37 -10.59
N GLN A 12 6.41 -1.23 -11.60
CA GLN A 12 6.01 -2.64 -11.51
C GLN A 12 7.22 -3.59 -11.43
N GLY A 13 8.44 -3.05 -11.54
CA GLY A 13 9.65 -3.86 -11.48
C GLY A 13 10.92 -3.06 -11.72
N PHE A 14 12.04 -3.77 -11.70
CA PHE A 14 13.36 -3.22 -12.00
C PHE A 14 13.75 -3.55 -13.42
N ALA A 15 14.40 -2.62 -14.13
CA ALA A 15 14.95 -2.91 -15.45
C ALA A 15 15.89 -4.12 -15.40
N PRO A 16 16.02 -4.86 -16.51
CA PRO A 16 16.89 -6.02 -16.60
C PRO A 16 18.32 -5.65 -16.18
N ALA A 17 18.80 -6.31 -15.13
CA ALA A 17 20.16 -6.23 -14.64
C ALA A 17 20.56 -7.62 -14.14
N THR A 18 21.85 -7.95 -14.18
CA THR A 18 22.36 -9.27 -13.77
C THR A 18 21.88 -9.67 -12.38
N SER A 19 21.91 -8.74 -11.41
CA SER A 19 21.40 -8.99 -10.05
C SER A 19 19.91 -9.30 -10.02
N THR A 20 19.08 -8.57 -10.78
CA THR A 20 17.64 -8.81 -10.90
C THR A 20 17.34 -10.17 -11.51
N THR A 21 17.98 -10.51 -12.64
CA THR A 21 17.80 -11.80 -13.32
C THR A 21 18.22 -12.97 -12.43
N VAL A 22 19.39 -12.88 -11.80
CA VAL A 22 19.89 -13.93 -10.88
C VAL A 22 18.98 -14.06 -9.67
N ARG A 23 18.50 -12.95 -9.10
CA ARG A 23 17.54 -12.96 -8.00
C ARG A 23 16.24 -13.67 -8.41
N MET A 24 15.63 -13.29 -9.53
CA MET A 24 14.37 -13.89 -10.00
C MET A 24 14.55 -15.39 -10.32
N SER A 25 15.68 -15.79 -10.90
CA SER A 25 16.00 -17.20 -11.12
C SER A 25 16.07 -17.98 -9.81
N ARG A 26 16.76 -17.46 -8.78
CA ARG A 26 16.84 -18.09 -7.45
C ARG A 26 15.48 -18.17 -6.76
N ARG A 27 14.64 -17.15 -6.93
CA ARG A 27 13.27 -17.15 -6.44
C ARG A 27 12.42 -18.21 -7.11
N THR A 28 12.59 -18.42 -8.41
CA THR A 28 11.95 -19.51 -9.14
C THR A 28 12.31 -20.86 -8.51
N ASP A 29 13.59 -21.08 -8.20
CA ASP A 29 14.03 -22.32 -7.53
C ASP A 29 13.40 -22.47 -6.13
N LEU A 30 13.28 -21.38 -5.37
CA LEU A 30 12.59 -21.40 -4.08
C LEU A 30 11.11 -21.75 -4.23
N LEU A 31 10.41 -21.16 -5.21
CA LEU A 31 9.00 -21.47 -5.49
C LEU A 31 8.84 -22.96 -5.80
N LEU A 32 9.64 -23.50 -6.74
CA LEU A 32 9.58 -24.90 -7.16
C LEU A 32 9.95 -25.86 -6.02
N SER A 33 10.84 -25.48 -5.11
CA SER A 33 11.26 -26.32 -3.98
C SER A 33 10.14 -26.67 -3.00
N GLU A 34 9.02 -25.95 -3.06
CA GLU A 34 7.84 -26.15 -2.21
C GLU A 34 6.76 -27.01 -2.87
N MET A 35 7.03 -27.56 -4.06
CA MET A 35 6.06 -28.24 -4.91
C MET A 35 6.47 -29.68 -5.22
N ASN A 36 5.48 -30.57 -5.27
CA ASN A 36 5.59 -31.88 -5.90
C ASN A 36 5.03 -31.77 -7.32
N LEU A 37 5.89 -31.93 -8.34
CA LEU A 37 5.58 -31.55 -9.71
C LEU A 37 5.48 -32.76 -10.63
N THR A 38 4.35 -32.86 -11.32
CA THR A 38 4.07 -33.82 -12.40
C THR A 38 3.53 -33.08 -13.62
N GLN A 39 3.37 -33.77 -14.75
CA GLN A 39 2.77 -33.18 -15.96
C GLN A 39 1.32 -32.71 -15.79
N ASP A 40 0.60 -33.27 -14.81
CA ASP A 40 -0.79 -32.93 -14.50
C ASP A 40 -0.91 -31.80 -13.47
N THR A 41 0.22 -31.40 -12.87
CA THR A 41 0.27 -30.31 -11.90
C THR A 41 0.00 -28.98 -12.60
N ARG A 42 -0.92 -28.19 -12.05
CA ARG A 42 -1.31 -26.88 -12.57
C ARG A 42 -0.84 -25.78 -11.61
N ILE A 43 -0.04 -24.87 -12.12
CA ILE A 43 0.50 -23.71 -11.41
C ILE A 43 -0.12 -22.44 -12.00
N LEU A 44 -0.69 -21.61 -11.13
CA LEU A 44 -1.12 -20.25 -11.47
C LEU A 44 -0.12 -19.25 -10.91
N GLU A 45 0.51 -18.45 -11.75
CA GLU A 45 1.26 -17.27 -11.31
C GLU A 45 0.40 -16.01 -11.43
N LEU A 46 0.28 -15.27 -10.32
CA LEU A 46 -0.37 -13.96 -10.28
C LEU A 46 0.68 -12.85 -10.40
N GLY A 47 0.41 -11.87 -11.27
CA GLY A 47 1.32 -10.76 -11.53
C GLY A 47 2.61 -11.22 -12.23
N CYS A 48 2.50 -11.97 -13.33
CA CYS A 48 3.65 -12.54 -14.00
C CYS A 48 4.53 -11.51 -14.72
N GLY A 49 4.06 -10.27 -14.88
CA GLY A 49 4.75 -9.23 -15.64
C GLY A 49 5.11 -9.74 -17.05
N THR A 50 6.35 -9.50 -17.46
CA THR A 50 6.90 -9.92 -18.76
C THR A 50 7.22 -11.43 -18.86
N GLY A 51 6.84 -12.23 -17.85
CA GLY A 51 6.74 -13.68 -17.94
C GLY A 51 7.99 -14.49 -17.57
N GLU A 52 9.07 -13.86 -17.10
CA GLU A 52 10.35 -14.51 -16.75
C GLU A 52 10.19 -15.69 -15.77
N VAL A 53 9.47 -15.46 -14.67
CA VAL A 53 9.29 -16.47 -13.61
C VAL A 53 8.40 -17.60 -14.10
N SER A 54 7.29 -17.28 -14.79
CA SER A 54 6.41 -18.30 -15.39
C SER A 54 7.18 -19.17 -16.38
N TYR A 55 8.01 -18.55 -17.21
CA TYR A 55 8.86 -19.25 -18.17
C TYR A 55 9.85 -20.19 -17.49
N TRP A 56 10.58 -19.72 -16.47
CA TRP A 56 11.54 -20.58 -15.78
C TRP A 56 10.86 -21.70 -14.98
N MET A 57 9.67 -21.47 -14.41
CA MET A 57 8.89 -22.54 -13.78
C MET A 57 8.49 -23.61 -14.80
N ALA A 58 7.99 -23.20 -15.97
CA ALA A 58 7.61 -24.12 -17.05
C ALA A 58 8.82 -24.83 -17.68
N GLN A 59 9.96 -24.16 -17.78
CA GLN A 59 11.20 -24.72 -18.32
C GLN A 59 11.83 -25.76 -17.38
N ARG A 60 11.77 -25.52 -16.06
CA ARG A 60 12.45 -26.35 -15.04
C ARG A 60 11.56 -27.43 -14.44
N SER A 61 10.32 -27.56 -14.90
CA SER A 61 9.38 -28.53 -14.36
C SER A 61 8.44 -29.09 -15.44
N PRO A 62 7.85 -30.27 -15.22
CA PRO A 62 6.87 -30.83 -16.15
C PRO A 62 5.48 -30.18 -16.03
N ALA A 63 5.26 -29.30 -15.03
CA ALA A 63 3.94 -28.77 -14.71
C ALA A 63 3.38 -27.83 -15.78
N GLN A 64 2.07 -27.70 -15.82
CA GLN A 64 1.35 -26.72 -16.64
C GLN A 64 1.33 -25.37 -15.91
N VAL A 65 1.93 -24.35 -16.49
CA VAL A 65 2.02 -23.00 -15.91
C VAL A 65 1.12 -22.04 -16.65
N LEU A 66 0.25 -21.35 -15.90
CA LEU A 66 -0.53 -20.21 -16.38
C LEU A 66 -0.01 -18.95 -15.68
N GLY A 67 0.65 -18.07 -16.43
CA GLY A 67 1.03 -16.73 -15.98
C GLY A 67 -0.09 -15.72 -16.23
N THR A 68 -0.44 -14.92 -15.23
CA THR A 68 -1.49 -13.90 -15.36
C THR A 68 -1.05 -12.53 -14.90
N ASP A 69 -1.49 -11.49 -15.60
CA ASP A 69 -1.22 -10.09 -15.26
C ASP A 69 -2.36 -9.20 -15.78
N LEU A 70 -2.62 -8.06 -15.12
CA LEU A 70 -3.60 -7.06 -15.55
C LEU A 70 -3.09 -6.29 -16.78
N CYS A 71 -1.77 -6.10 -16.89
CA CYS A 71 -1.15 -5.25 -17.90
C CYS A 71 -1.10 -5.96 -19.26
N ILE A 72 -1.92 -5.50 -20.22
CA ILE A 72 -1.98 -6.05 -21.58
C ILE A 72 -0.59 -6.05 -22.25
N PRO A 73 0.18 -4.94 -22.26
CA PRO A 73 1.52 -4.93 -22.85
C PRO A 73 2.48 -5.98 -22.27
N PHE A 74 2.41 -6.25 -20.96
CA PHE A 74 3.26 -7.25 -20.32
C PHE A 74 2.93 -8.67 -20.81
N ILE A 75 1.65 -9.00 -20.93
CA ILE A 75 1.20 -10.30 -21.44
C ILE A 75 1.56 -10.47 -22.92
N GLU A 76 1.43 -9.42 -23.73
CA GLU A 76 1.85 -9.44 -25.14
C GLU A 76 3.37 -9.69 -25.27
N GLU A 77 4.18 -9.02 -24.46
CA GLU A 77 5.63 -9.23 -24.42
C GLU A 77 5.98 -10.64 -23.95
N ALA A 78 5.34 -11.13 -22.89
CA ALA A 78 5.55 -12.48 -22.36
C ALA A 78 5.28 -13.55 -23.43
N LYS A 79 4.15 -13.46 -24.14
CA LYS A 79 3.79 -14.36 -25.24
C LYS A 79 4.78 -14.32 -26.40
N LYS A 80 5.36 -13.15 -26.69
CA LYS A 80 6.36 -12.99 -27.76
C LYS A 80 7.70 -13.60 -27.38
N LYS A 81 8.13 -13.42 -26.12
CA LYS A 81 9.48 -13.74 -25.66
C LYS A 81 9.63 -15.18 -25.15
N TYR A 82 8.57 -15.73 -24.56
CA TYR A 82 8.61 -16.99 -23.83
C TYR A 82 7.51 -17.94 -24.30
N GLN A 83 7.90 -19.01 -24.99
CA GLN A 83 6.98 -19.98 -25.56
C GLN A 83 7.45 -21.39 -25.21
N LEU A 84 6.58 -22.15 -24.54
CA LEU A 84 6.79 -23.57 -24.21
C LEU A 84 5.45 -24.31 -24.28
N PRO A 85 5.43 -25.63 -24.56
CA PRO A 85 4.18 -26.40 -24.68
C PRO A 85 3.32 -26.41 -23.41
N ASN A 86 3.95 -26.29 -22.24
CA ASN A 86 3.33 -26.31 -20.91
C ASN A 86 3.16 -24.90 -20.30
N LEU A 87 3.25 -23.84 -21.09
CA LEU A 87 3.20 -22.46 -20.64
C LEU A 87 2.12 -21.66 -21.37
N ARG A 88 1.29 -20.95 -20.62
CA ARG A 88 0.26 -20.05 -21.15
C ARG A 88 0.27 -18.73 -20.39
N TYR A 89 -0.21 -17.68 -21.06
CA TYR A 89 -0.34 -16.34 -20.49
C TYR A 89 -1.72 -15.76 -20.77
N GLU A 90 -2.34 -15.15 -19.75
CA GLU A 90 -3.66 -14.53 -19.87
C GLU A 90 -3.72 -13.17 -19.17
N VAL A 91 -4.40 -12.21 -19.81
CA VAL A 91 -4.71 -10.93 -19.19
C VAL A 91 -5.81 -11.18 -18.15
N THR A 92 -5.52 -10.92 -16.88
CA THR A 92 -6.44 -11.21 -15.77
C THR A 92 -6.39 -10.12 -14.72
N ASP A 93 -7.53 -9.50 -14.42
CA ASP A 93 -7.71 -8.73 -13.18
C ASP A 93 -8.12 -9.68 -12.04
N PHE A 94 -7.21 -9.89 -11.09
CA PHE A 94 -7.49 -10.76 -9.95
C PHE A 94 -8.44 -10.11 -8.91
N ASN A 95 -8.82 -8.84 -9.07
CA ASN A 95 -9.91 -8.23 -8.32
C ASN A 95 -11.28 -8.51 -8.94
N ASP A 96 -11.38 -8.90 -10.22
CA ASP A 96 -12.67 -9.27 -10.84
C ASP A 96 -13.10 -10.68 -10.37
N PRO A 97 -14.21 -10.82 -9.62
CA PRO A 97 -14.65 -12.11 -9.09
C PRO A 97 -15.00 -13.16 -10.16
N ARG A 98 -15.17 -12.76 -11.43
CA ARG A 98 -15.50 -13.66 -12.54
C ARG A 98 -14.28 -14.30 -13.19
N ALA A 99 -13.09 -13.74 -12.97
CA ALA A 99 -11.90 -14.27 -13.61
C ALA A 99 -11.55 -15.69 -13.09
N LEU A 100 -11.00 -16.54 -13.96
CA LEU A 100 -10.56 -17.91 -13.64
C LEU A 100 -11.66 -18.81 -13.02
N VAL A 101 -12.94 -18.44 -13.14
CA VAL A 101 -14.05 -19.25 -12.63
C VAL A 101 -14.07 -20.62 -13.33
N GLY A 102 -14.25 -21.68 -12.55
CA GLY A 102 -14.25 -23.06 -13.03
C GLY A 102 -12.84 -23.68 -13.17
N MET A 103 -11.78 -22.90 -12.97
CA MET A 103 -10.41 -23.42 -12.95
C MET A 103 -10.02 -23.90 -11.55
N GLN A 104 -9.10 -24.87 -11.50
CA GLN A 104 -8.48 -25.36 -10.27
C GLN A 104 -6.99 -25.59 -10.45
N PHE A 105 -6.21 -25.23 -9.44
CA PHE A 105 -4.76 -25.26 -9.43
C PHE A 105 -4.22 -26.03 -8.22
N ASP A 106 -3.09 -26.70 -8.40
CA ASP A 106 -2.36 -27.34 -7.30
C ASP A 106 -1.56 -26.29 -6.52
N TYR A 107 -1.02 -25.29 -7.23
CA TYR A 107 -0.25 -24.20 -6.65
C TYR A 107 -0.68 -22.85 -7.22
N ILE A 108 -0.84 -21.87 -6.34
CA ILE A 108 -0.96 -20.45 -6.73
C ILE A 108 0.26 -19.73 -6.20
N VAL A 109 0.99 -19.06 -7.09
CA VAL A 109 2.26 -18.42 -6.77
C VAL A 109 2.28 -16.96 -7.17
N GLY A 110 3.23 -16.23 -6.62
CA GLY A 110 3.50 -14.87 -7.05
C GLY A 110 4.81 -14.32 -6.52
N ASN A 111 5.40 -13.43 -7.28
CA ASN A 111 6.68 -12.81 -6.99
C ASN A 111 6.51 -11.29 -6.90
N GLY A 112 6.12 -10.80 -5.72
CA GLY A 112 5.88 -9.39 -5.46
C GLY A 112 4.58 -8.90 -6.08
N ILE A 113 3.45 -9.52 -5.70
CA ILE A 113 2.13 -9.18 -6.25
C ILE A 113 1.10 -8.89 -5.17
N LEU A 114 1.15 -9.58 -4.01
CA LEU A 114 0.15 -9.41 -2.97
C LEU A 114 0.15 -7.99 -2.39
N HIS A 115 1.29 -7.30 -2.38
CA HIS A 115 1.37 -5.90 -1.94
C HIS A 115 0.58 -4.93 -2.81
N HIS A 116 0.39 -5.22 -4.10
CA HIS A 116 -0.49 -4.45 -4.99
C HIS A 116 -1.98 -4.77 -4.75
N LEU A 117 -2.26 -6.00 -4.33
CA LEU A 117 -3.62 -6.48 -4.01
C LEU A 117 -4.08 -6.15 -2.59
N TYR A 118 -3.29 -5.38 -1.82
CA TYR A 118 -3.56 -5.07 -0.42
C TYR A 118 -4.99 -4.53 -0.14
N PRO A 119 -5.58 -3.62 -0.94
CA PRO A 119 -6.92 -3.09 -0.67
C PRO A 119 -8.01 -4.15 -0.58
N ASN A 120 -7.86 -5.28 -1.30
CA ASN A 120 -8.84 -6.35 -1.38
C ASN A 120 -8.29 -7.69 -0.87
N LEU A 121 -7.25 -7.67 -0.02
CA LEU A 121 -6.45 -8.85 0.31
C LEU A 121 -7.28 -10.02 0.87
N ASP A 122 -8.28 -9.74 1.70
CA ASP A 122 -9.15 -10.78 2.28
C ASP A 122 -9.99 -11.48 1.18
N ALA A 123 -10.54 -10.72 0.22
CA ALA A 123 -11.30 -11.27 -0.91
C ALA A 123 -10.39 -12.06 -1.86
N VAL A 124 -9.18 -11.55 -2.09
CA VAL A 124 -8.12 -12.19 -2.87
C VAL A 124 -7.75 -13.54 -2.27
N PHE A 125 -7.55 -13.63 -0.96
CA PHE A 125 -7.27 -14.88 -0.27
C PHE A 125 -8.45 -15.86 -0.30
N ALA A 126 -9.67 -15.39 -0.10
CA ALA A 126 -10.86 -16.22 -0.23
C ALA A 126 -10.99 -16.81 -1.65
N ARG A 127 -10.65 -16.02 -2.68
CA ARG A 127 -10.63 -16.47 -4.07
C ARG A 127 -9.52 -17.48 -4.35
N MET A 128 -8.30 -17.23 -3.87
CA MET A 128 -7.21 -18.20 -3.99
C MET A 128 -7.60 -19.55 -3.40
N ARG A 129 -8.29 -19.58 -2.26
CA ARG A 129 -8.80 -20.83 -1.67
C ARG A 129 -9.78 -21.56 -2.59
N ARG A 130 -10.70 -20.84 -3.25
CA ARG A 130 -11.66 -21.45 -4.20
C ARG A 130 -10.99 -21.99 -5.46
N LEU A 131 -9.89 -21.37 -5.88
CA LEU A 131 -9.12 -21.78 -7.06
C LEU A 131 -8.11 -22.90 -6.74
N LEU A 132 -7.79 -23.14 -5.47
CA LEU A 132 -6.92 -24.23 -5.07
C LEU A 132 -7.70 -25.54 -4.96
N LYS A 133 -7.09 -26.61 -5.47
CA LYS A 133 -7.53 -27.98 -5.18
C LYS A 133 -7.36 -28.28 -3.69
N GLU A 134 -7.98 -29.37 -3.24
CA GLU A 134 -7.68 -29.94 -1.93
C GLU A 134 -6.16 -30.21 -1.79
N ASN A 135 -5.60 -29.87 -0.63
CA ASN A 135 -4.16 -29.91 -0.35
C ASN A 135 -3.28 -29.00 -1.23
N GLY A 136 -3.87 -28.17 -2.10
CA GLY A 136 -3.14 -27.16 -2.84
C GLY A 136 -2.48 -26.12 -1.94
N LYS A 137 -1.46 -25.43 -2.43
CA LYS A 137 -0.63 -24.51 -1.64
C LYS A 137 -0.49 -23.15 -2.33
N ILE A 138 -0.54 -22.07 -1.55
CA ILE A 138 -0.06 -20.76 -2.00
C ILE A 138 1.42 -20.57 -1.69
N ILE A 139 2.18 -19.95 -2.60
CA ILE A 139 3.61 -19.69 -2.41
C ILE A 139 3.98 -18.30 -2.94
N PHE A 140 4.36 -17.37 -2.06
CA PHE A 140 4.61 -15.98 -2.43
C PHE A 140 5.93 -15.44 -1.90
N LEU A 141 6.56 -14.55 -2.67
CA LEU A 141 7.64 -13.69 -2.19
C LEU A 141 7.19 -12.23 -2.18
N GLU A 142 7.14 -11.61 -1.01
CA GLU A 142 6.63 -10.24 -0.85
C GLU A 142 7.65 -9.31 -0.17
N PRO A 143 7.61 -7.99 -0.41
CA PRO A 143 8.46 -7.03 0.28
C PRO A 143 8.31 -7.12 1.81
N ASN A 144 9.44 -7.32 2.51
CA ASN A 144 9.49 -7.37 3.96
C ASN A 144 9.57 -5.94 4.53
N PHE A 145 8.54 -5.53 5.27
CA PHE A 145 8.46 -4.21 5.89
C PHE A 145 9.63 -3.91 6.84
N TYR A 146 10.25 -4.92 7.46
CA TYR A 146 11.38 -4.73 8.38
C TYR A 146 12.73 -4.52 7.69
N ASN A 147 12.82 -4.74 6.38
CA ASN A 147 14.03 -4.39 5.65
C ASN A 147 14.21 -2.86 5.67
N PRO A 148 15.39 -2.32 6.04
CA PRO A 148 15.59 -0.87 6.17
C PRO A 148 15.24 -0.07 4.91
N TYR A 149 15.59 -0.58 3.72
CA TYR A 149 15.28 0.08 2.46
C TYR A 149 13.77 0.06 2.17
N VAL A 150 13.13 -1.10 2.34
CA VAL A 150 11.66 -1.23 2.18
C VAL A 150 10.93 -0.33 3.17
N TYR A 151 11.34 -0.32 4.44
CA TYR A 151 10.78 0.56 5.45
C TYR A 151 10.84 2.03 5.03
N LEU A 152 11.99 2.49 4.51
CA LEU A 152 12.16 3.87 4.07
C LEU A 152 11.21 4.24 2.92
N ILE A 153 11.12 3.42 1.87
CA ILE A 153 10.29 3.74 0.69
C ILE A 153 8.78 3.61 0.95
N PHE A 154 8.37 2.76 1.91
CA PHE A 154 6.95 2.59 2.27
C PHE A 154 6.49 3.52 3.39
N SER A 155 7.38 4.04 4.23
CA SER A 155 6.99 4.87 5.40
C SER A 155 7.00 6.37 5.13
N PHE A 156 7.84 6.85 4.20
CA PHE A 156 8.05 8.28 3.98
C PHE A 156 7.51 8.72 2.62
N PRO A 157 6.60 9.71 2.56
CA PRO A 157 5.97 10.15 1.30
C PRO A 157 6.98 10.56 0.21
N THR A 158 8.07 11.24 0.59
CA THR A 158 9.11 11.66 -0.34
C THR A 158 9.79 10.47 -1.01
N PHE A 159 10.19 9.47 -0.22
CA PHE A 159 10.84 8.26 -0.74
C PHE A 159 9.87 7.39 -1.54
N ARG A 160 8.59 7.34 -1.15
CA ARG A 160 7.53 6.69 -1.91
C ARG A 160 7.36 7.29 -3.31
N ALA A 161 7.31 8.62 -3.39
CA ALA A 161 7.20 9.35 -4.66
C ALA A 161 8.44 9.17 -5.54
N LEU A 162 9.64 9.22 -4.95
CA LEU A 162 10.91 8.94 -5.63
C LEU A 162 10.94 7.52 -6.20
N ALA A 163 10.43 6.55 -5.43
CA ALA A 163 10.31 5.15 -5.83
C ALA A 163 9.09 4.86 -6.70
N LYS A 164 8.24 5.84 -7.02
CA LYS A 164 7.03 5.73 -7.87
C LYS A 164 6.13 4.53 -7.52
N LEU A 165 5.96 4.31 -6.23
CA LEU A 165 5.08 3.26 -5.71
C LEU A 165 3.62 3.66 -5.91
N GLU A 166 2.74 2.69 -6.15
CA GLU A 166 1.29 2.92 -6.24
C GLU A 166 0.76 3.49 -4.90
N PRO A 167 -0.23 4.39 -4.83
CA PRO A 167 -0.63 4.98 -3.55
C PRO A 167 -1.15 3.97 -2.51
N SER A 168 -1.77 2.88 -2.96
CA SER A 168 -2.41 1.87 -2.13
C SER A 168 -1.54 0.65 -1.78
N GLU A 169 -0.40 0.45 -2.45
CA GLU A 169 0.44 -0.74 -2.21
C GLU A 169 1.11 -0.71 -0.83
N MET A 170 1.31 -1.87 -0.21
CA MET A 170 1.97 -1.96 1.09
C MET A 170 2.90 -3.16 1.21
N ALA A 171 4.08 -2.95 1.81
CA ALA A 171 4.93 -4.04 2.28
C ALA A 171 4.32 -4.71 3.53
N PHE A 172 4.64 -5.98 3.73
CA PHE A 172 4.07 -6.77 4.82
C PHE A 172 5.07 -7.02 5.95
N SER A 173 4.56 -7.08 7.18
CA SER A 173 5.28 -7.72 8.28
C SER A 173 4.92 -9.20 8.34
N LYS A 174 5.83 -10.02 8.88
CA LYS A 174 5.58 -11.46 9.10
C LYS A 174 4.30 -11.70 9.90
N ARG A 175 4.09 -10.93 10.98
CA ARG A 175 2.89 -11.04 11.81
C ARG A 175 1.62 -10.73 11.02
N PHE A 176 1.60 -9.60 10.30
CA PHE A 176 0.42 -9.19 9.54
C PHE A 176 -0.02 -10.26 8.53
N ILE A 177 0.91 -10.79 7.74
CA ILE A 177 0.58 -11.75 6.69
C ILE A 177 0.17 -13.11 7.27
N THR A 178 0.79 -13.54 8.37
CA THR A 178 0.37 -14.76 9.10
C THR A 178 -1.05 -14.62 9.63
N ASP A 179 -1.36 -13.50 10.29
CA ASP A 179 -2.71 -13.24 10.83
C ASP A 179 -3.74 -13.16 9.70
N ALA A 180 -3.39 -12.53 8.57
CA ALA A 180 -4.26 -12.42 7.40
C ALA A 180 -4.58 -13.77 6.75
N LEU A 181 -3.58 -14.62 6.57
CA LEU A 181 -3.75 -15.97 6.02
C LEU A 181 -4.51 -16.89 6.98
N SER A 182 -4.23 -16.78 8.28
CA SER A 182 -4.94 -17.54 9.30
C SER A 182 -6.41 -17.15 9.33
N TRP A 183 -6.71 -15.85 9.26
CA TRP A 183 -8.08 -15.36 9.14
C TRP A 183 -8.74 -15.88 7.88
N ALA A 184 -8.08 -15.80 6.72
CA ALA A 184 -8.62 -16.37 5.48
C ALA A 184 -8.80 -17.90 5.52
N GLY A 185 -8.34 -18.57 6.58
CA GLY A 185 -8.53 -20.00 6.84
C GLY A 185 -7.54 -20.91 6.11
N PHE A 186 -6.36 -20.40 5.80
CA PHE A 186 -5.23 -21.24 5.40
C PHE A 186 -4.63 -21.98 6.61
N LYS A 187 -3.99 -23.13 6.36
CA LYS A 187 -3.30 -23.97 7.36
C LYS A 187 -1.82 -24.12 7.06
N ASP A 188 -1.04 -24.60 8.04
CA ASP A 188 0.43 -24.74 7.97
C ASP A 188 1.11 -23.52 7.34
N ILE A 189 0.85 -22.35 7.95
CA ILE A 189 1.36 -21.07 7.47
C ILE A 189 2.82 -20.92 7.88
N ARG A 190 3.71 -20.83 6.89
CA ARG A 190 5.15 -20.64 7.09
C ARG A 190 5.62 -19.36 6.41
N VAL A 191 6.26 -18.50 7.18
CA VAL A 191 6.79 -17.22 6.71
C VAL A 191 8.25 -17.10 7.13
N ASP A 192 9.15 -17.18 6.15
CA ASP A 192 10.59 -17.05 6.35
C ASP A 192 11.10 -15.73 5.76
N TYR A 193 12.26 -15.29 6.24
CA TYR A 193 12.93 -14.12 5.68
C TYR A 193 13.96 -14.57 4.64
N LYS A 194 13.88 -14.00 3.44
CA LYS A 194 14.71 -14.37 2.28
C LYS A 194 15.18 -13.14 1.50
N ASP A 195 16.21 -13.36 0.72
CA ASP A 195 16.79 -12.43 -0.26
C ASP A 195 17.60 -11.25 0.33
N PHE A 196 18.92 -11.40 0.32
CA PHE A 196 19.88 -10.31 0.51
C PHE A 196 20.52 -9.83 -0.81
N LEU A 197 20.27 -10.52 -1.93
CA LEU A 197 20.70 -10.08 -3.26
C LEU A 197 19.76 -8.98 -3.78
N LEU A 198 19.99 -7.74 -3.39
CA LEU A 198 19.14 -6.60 -3.78
C LEU A 198 19.20 -6.33 -5.30
N PRO A 199 18.10 -5.85 -5.91
CA PRO A 199 18.13 -5.31 -7.26
C PRO A 199 19.17 -4.19 -7.37
N GLY A 200 20.02 -4.23 -8.41
CA GLY A 200 20.98 -3.16 -8.69
C GLY A 200 22.34 -3.30 -8.08
N ILE A 201 22.56 -4.36 -7.32
CA ILE A 201 23.91 -4.76 -6.94
C ILE A 201 24.73 -4.96 -8.23
N PRO A 202 25.92 -4.34 -8.35
CA PRO A 202 26.84 -4.54 -9.47
C PRO A 202 27.14 -6.02 -9.71
N SER A 203 27.33 -6.41 -10.97
CA SER A 203 27.52 -7.81 -11.36
C SER A 203 28.63 -8.52 -10.57
N PHE A 204 29.76 -7.85 -10.32
CA PHE A 204 30.88 -8.40 -9.55
C PHE A 204 30.56 -8.65 -8.06
N LEU A 205 29.54 -8.01 -7.50
CA LEU A 205 29.08 -8.21 -6.12
C LEU A 205 27.93 -9.21 -6.01
N VAL A 206 27.38 -9.72 -7.11
CA VAL A 206 26.24 -10.66 -7.08
C VAL A 206 26.58 -11.92 -6.28
N GLN A 207 27.68 -12.60 -6.60
CA GLN A 207 28.08 -13.83 -5.89
C GLN A 207 28.48 -13.59 -4.43
N PRO A 208 29.31 -12.58 -4.11
CA PRO A 208 29.56 -12.19 -2.72
C PRO A 208 28.27 -11.94 -1.92
N SER A 209 27.30 -11.24 -2.51
CA SER A 209 26.01 -10.93 -1.87
C SER A 209 25.18 -12.18 -1.60
N ILE A 210 25.20 -13.15 -2.53
CA ILE A 210 24.54 -14.45 -2.35
C ILE A 210 25.18 -15.24 -1.21
N MET A 211 26.52 -15.32 -1.18
CA MET A 211 27.25 -16.08 -0.16
C MET A 211 27.00 -15.51 1.24
N ILE A 212 27.19 -14.19 1.39
CA ILE A 212 26.92 -13.49 2.65
C ILE A 212 25.45 -13.64 3.03
N GLY A 213 24.53 -13.42 2.07
CA GLY A 213 23.10 -13.55 2.28
C GLY A 213 22.68 -14.91 2.84
N THR A 214 23.27 -16.00 2.31
CA THR A 214 22.98 -17.37 2.75
C THR A 214 23.37 -17.61 4.22
N VAL A 215 24.40 -16.92 4.70
CA VAL A 215 24.79 -16.93 6.13
C VAL A 215 23.83 -16.06 6.94
N LEU A 216 23.54 -14.83 6.49
CA LEU A 216 22.67 -13.89 7.20
C LEU A 216 21.23 -14.42 7.39
N GLU A 217 20.70 -15.15 6.42
CA GLU A 217 19.38 -15.79 6.51
C GLU A 217 19.27 -16.81 7.67
N LYS A 218 20.39 -17.40 8.09
CA LYS A 218 20.43 -18.36 9.22
C LYS A 218 20.57 -17.68 10.58
N LEU A 219 21.04 -16.43 10.62
CA LEU A 219 21.29 -15.72 11.87
C LEU A 219 20.01 -15.02 12.38
N PRO A 220 19.52 -15.32 13.60
CA PRO A 220 18.23 -14.82 14.09
C PRO A 220 18.04 -13.31 14.07
N LEU A 221 19.11 -12.54 14.33
CA LEU A 221 19.08 -11.08 14.36
C LEU A 221 19.12 -10.47 12.96
N PHE A 222 19.90 -11.06 12.05
CA PHE A 222 20.14 -10.48 10.72
C PHE A 222 19.07 -10.86 9.70
N LYS A 223 18.47 -12.04 9.82
CA LYS A 223 17.46 -12.52 8.86
C LYS A 223 16.28 -11.55 8.72
N GLN A 224 15.91 -10.81 9.77
CA GLN A 224 14.81 -9.85 9.70
C GLN A 224 15.06 -8.68 8.75
N ALA A 225 16.33 -8.40 8.44
CA ALA A 225 16.73 -7.39 7.46
C ALA A 225 16.67 -7.90 6.01
N ALA A 226 16.35 -9.18 5.77
CA ALA A 226 16.20 -9.70 4.42
C ALA A 226 15.08 -8.94 3.68
N GLN A 227 15.22 -8.76 2.38
CA GLN A 227 14.31 -7.89 1.62
C GLN A 227 12.92 -8.49 1.43
N SER A 228 12.75 -9.80 1.61
CA SER A 228 11.49 -10.46 1.28
C SER A 228 11.02 -11.47 2.33
N LEU A 229 9.70 -11.57 2.41
CA LEU A 229 9.00 -12.62 3.12
C LEU A 229 8.71 -13.75 2.13
N PHE A 230 9.16 -14.96 2.44
CA PHE A 230 8.80 -16.17 1.72
C PHE A 230 7.65 -16.86 2.44
N ILE A 231 6.47 -16.78 1.83
CA ILE A 231 5.18 -17.13 2.42
C ILE A 231 4.69 -18.43 1.78
N ARG A 232 4.35 -19.42 2.60
CA ARG A 232 3.68 -20.66 2.17
C ARG A 232 2.50 -20.92 3.07
N ALA A 233 1.39 -21.37 2.49
CA ALA A 233 0.25 -21.84 3.26
C ALA A 233 -0.60 -22.83 2.45
N TYR A 234 -1.15 -23.83 3.13
CA TYR A 234 -1.97 -24.87 2.52
C TYR A 234 -3.44 -24.48 2.54
N HIS A 235 -4.14 -24.89 1.48
CA HIS A 235 -5.59 -24.91 1.44
C HIS A 235 -6.16 -25.73 2.61
N SER A 236 -7.24 -25.24 3.21
CA SER A 236 -8.06 -26.00 4.15
C SER A 236 -9.45 -26.17 3.57
N SER A 237 -10.05 -27.34 3.74
CA SER A 237 -11.49 -27.52 3.58
C SER A 237 -12.23 -26.70 4.67
N GLY A 238 -13.25 -25.94 4.27
CA GLY A 238 -14.07 -25.07 5.14
C GLY A 238 -14.49 -23.76 4.47
N VAL A 239 -15.58 -23.13 4.91
CA VAL A 239 -15.99 -21.81 4.39
C VAL A 239 -15.03 -20.76 4.95
N ALA A 240 -14.44 -19.92 4.09
CA ALA A 240 -13.63 -18.79 4.56
C ALA A 240 -14.53 -17.84 5.37
N PRO A 241 -14.06 -17.32 6.51
CA PRO A 241 -14.84 -16.34 7.25
C PRO A 241 -15.05 -15.08 6.41
N PRO A 242 -16.07 -14.27 6.70
CA PRO A 242 -16.30 -13.02 6.00
C PRO A 242 -15.05 -12.11 6.07
N PRO A 243 -14.86 -11.19 5.10
CA PRO A 243 -13.78 -10.21 5.14
C PRO A 243 -13.74 -9.51 6.51
N ARG A 244 -12.54 -9.15 6.99
CA ARG A 244 -12.40 -8.50 8.30
C ARG A 244 -13.14 -7.17 8.30
N GLU A 245 -14.32 -7.13 8.92
CA GLU A 245 -15.12 -5.91 9.16
C GLU A 245 -14.27 -4.82 9.83
N ASP A 246 -13.37 -5.28 10.69
CA ASP A 246 -12.34 -4.54 11.42
C ASP A 246 -11.33 -3.76 10.56
N SER A 247 -11.19 -4.07 9.27
CA SER A 247 -10.31 -3.34 8.34
C SER A 247 -10.94 -2.03 7.87
N ILE A 248 -12.21 -2.08 7.47
CA ILE A 248 -13.02 -0.92 7.07
C ILE A 248 -13.21 0.00 8.27
N HIS A 249 -13.50 -0.55 9.45
CA HIS A 249 -13.62 0.24 10.68
C HIS A 249 -12.29 0.87 11.12
N ARG A 250 -11.16 0.14 11.04
CA ARG A 250 -9.84 0.73 11.32
C ARG A 250 -9.44 1.80 10.31
N GLU A 251 -9.76 1.61 9.04
CA GLU A 251 -9.43 2.58 8.01
C GLU A 251 -10.29 3.83 8.15
N LYS A 252 -11.60 3.69 8.38
CA LYS A 252 -12.49 4.80 8.75
C LYS A 252 -11.98 5.51 10.00
N PHE A 253 -11.61 4.78 11.04
CA PHE A 253 -11.05 5.37 12.26
C PHE A 253 -9.75 6.12 11.98
N ARG A 254 -8.80 5.53 11.22
CA ARG A 254 -7.55 6.18 10.81
C ARG A 254 -7.77 7.40 9.93
N LEU A 255 -8.78 7.37 9.07
CA LEU A 255 -9.16 8.50 8.24
C LEU A 255 -9.68 9.64 9.12
N ILE A 256 -10.58 9.33 10.05
CA ILE A 256 -11.12 10.30 11.03
C ILE A 256 -9.99 10.88 11.88
N THR A 257 -9.04 10.07 12.38
CA THR A 257 -7.93 10.58 13.18
C THR A 257 -7.00 11.48 12.37
N ARG A 258 -6.65 11.11 11.13
CA ARG A 258 -5.85 11.99 10.25
C ARG A 258 -6.58 13.29 9.93
N TYR A 259 -7.88 13.21 9.64
CA TYR A 259 -8.71 14.38 9.40
C TYR A 259 -8.69 15.31 10.61
N GLY A 260 -8.94 14.79 11.81
CA GLY A 260 -8.86 15.55 13.07
C GLY A 260 -7.49 16.18 13.33
N ILE A 261 -6.39 15.44 13.09
CA ILE A 261 -5.03 15.97 13.24
C ILE A 261 -4.75 17.10 12.24
N SER A 262 -5.22 16.97 10.98
CA SER A 262 -5.05 18.02 9.97
C SER A 262 -5.76 19.32 10.37
N GLY A 263 -6.98 19.21 10.90
CA GLY A 263 -7.74 20.36 11.42
C GLY A 263 -7.09 20.99 12.65
N ALA A 264 -6.67 20.18 13.62
CA ALA A 264 -5.97 20.66 14.82
C ALA A 264 -4.66 21.38 14.47
N THR A 265 -3.91 20.88 13.49
CA THR A 265 -2.69 21.52 13.00
C THR A 265 -2.99 22.88 12.36
N ALA A 266 -4.06 22.97 11.56
CA ALA A 266 -4.50 24.23 10.96
C ALA A 266 -4.87 25.28 12.03
N ALA A 267 -5.64 24.87 13.06
CA ALA A 267 -5.99 25.74 14.17
C ALA A 267 -4.75 26.23 14.94
N ALA A 268 -3.79 25.35 15.21
CA ALA A 268 -2.53 25.72 15.85
C ALA A 268 -1.73 26.73 15.02
N ILE A 269 -1.63 26.52 13.70
CA ILE A 269 -0.96 27.45 12.78
C ILE A 269 -1.64 28.82 12.80
N GLN A 270 -2.96 28.86 12.83
CA GLN A 270 -3.71 30.12 12.88
C GLN A 270 -3.41 30.89 14.18
N ILE A 271 -3.46 30.23 15.33
CA ILE A 271 -3.20 30.83 16.64
C ILE A 271 -1.74 31.31 16.75
N VAL A 272 -0.79 30.45 16.39
CA VAL A 272 0.64 30.77 16.45
C VAL A 272 0.99 31.87 15.44
N GLY A 273 0.42 31.83 14.24
CA GLY A 273 0.61 32.87 13.23
C GLY A 273 0.13 34.24 13.72
N LEU A 274 -1.03 34.30 14.37
CA LEU A 274 -1.54 35.53 14.96
C LEU A 274 -0.68 36.00 16.15
N TYR A 275 -0.22 35.08 17.00
CA TYR A 275 0.70 35.41 18.10
C TYR A 275 2.00 36.02 17.57
N ILE A 276 2.62 35.43 16.53
CA ILE A 276 3.81 35.97 15.90
C ILE A 276 3.52 37.37 15.35
N TRP A 277 2.40 37.56 14.67
CA TRP A 277 2.00 38.85 14.12
C TRP A 277 1.88 39.96 15.17
N VAL A 278 1.22 39.66 16.29
CA VAL A 278 0.92 40.65 17.33
C VAL A 278 2.10 40.84 18.29
N SER A 279 2.65 39.75 18.80
CA SER A 279 3.61 39.76 19.91
C SER A 279 5.06 39.80 19.47
N VAL A 280 5.40 39.18 18.33
CA VAL A 280 6.80 39.14 17.83
C VAL A 280 7.06 40.28 16.86
N LEU A 281 6.15 40.52 15.90
CA LEU A 281 6.28 41.61 14.92
C LEU A 281 5.78 42.96 15.44
N GLY A 282 5.06 42.98 16.57
CA GLY A 282 4.52 44.21 17.16
C GLY A 282 3.39 44.87 16.36
N LEU A 283 2.79 44.18 15.38
CA LEU A 283 1.80 44.72 14.44
C LEU A 283 0.38 44.74 15.02
N THR A 284 0.24 45.24 16.25
CA THR A 284 -1.02 45.26 17.02
C THR A 284 -2.14 46.02 16.31
N ARG A 285 -1.84 47.15 15.66
CA ARG A 285 -2.83 47.95 14.91
C ARG A 285 -3.34 47.29 13.63
N GLN A 286 -2.64 46.27 13.14
CA GLN A 286 -2.96 45.54 11.90
C GLN A 286 -3.35 44.09 12.19
N TYR A 287 -3.88 43.80 13.39
CA TYR A 287 -4.21 42.42 13.78
C TYR A 287 -5.21 41.74 12.84
N LEU A 288 -6.18 42.48 12.26
CA LEU A 288 -7.13 41.95 11.29
C LEU A 288 -6.42 41.41 10.03
N LEU A 289 -5.41 42.11 9.55
CA LEU A 289 -4.58 41.64 8.45
C LEU A 289 -3.81 40.38 8.84
N GLY A 290 -3.29 40.34 10.07
CA GLY A 290 -2.65 39.15 10.64
C GLY A 290 -3.58 37.94 10.72
N VAL A 291 -4.85 38.12 11.10
CA VAL A 291 -5.86 37.06 11.13
C VAL A 291 -6.09 36.49 9.73
N VAL A 292 -6.25 37.36 8.73
CA VAL A 292 -6.46 36.93 7.33
C VAL A 292 -5.25 36.15 6.82
N ILE A 293 -4.03 36.65 7.05
CA ILE A 293 -2.80 35.99 6.61
C ILE A 293 -2.64 34.64 7.30
N ALA A 294 -2.80 34.58 8.62
CA ALA A 294 -2.70 33.34 9.39
C ALA A 294 -3.75 32.32 8.94
N TYR A 295 -4.97 32.76 8.63
CA TYR A 295 -6.02 31.90 8.07
C TYR A 295 -5.63 31.36 6.69
N CYS A 296 -5.12 32.19 5.78
CA CYS A 296 -4.67 31.75 4.46
C CYS A 296 -3.55 30.71 4.55
N VAL A 297 -2.58 30.91 5.45
CA VAL A 297 -1.49 29.95 5.68
C VAL A 297 -2.03 28.66 6.27
N ALA A 298 -2.90 28.73 7.28
CA ALA A 298 -3.54 27.55 7.87
C ALA A 298 -4.35 26.76 6.84
N LEU A 299 -5.15 27.44 6.02
CA LEU A 299 -5.97 26.84 4.97
C LEU A 299 -5.10 26.15 3.90
N PHE A 300 -3.98 26.76 3.52
CA PHE A 300 -3.02 26.14 2.59
C PHE A 300 -2.41 24.87 3.20
N VAL A 301 -1.90 24.94 4.44
CA VAL A 301 -1.28 23.77 5.09
C VAL A 301 -2.32 22.66 5.31
N ALA A 302 -3.53 23.01 5.74
CA ALA A 302 -4.63 22.08 5.91
C ALA A 302 -5.00 21.37 4.60
N PHE A 303 -5.10 22.11 3.49
CA PHE A 303 -5.34 21.53 2.17
C PHE A 303 -4.24 20.52 1.79
N ILE A 304 -2.97 20.89 1.96
CA ILE A 304 -1.82 20.02 1.65
C ILE A 304 -1.85 18.75 2.52
N MET A 305 -2.12 18.88 3.82
CA MET A 305 -2.26 17.73 4.72
C MET A 305 -3.46 16.86 4.36
N GLN A 306 -4.60 17.47 4.02
CA GLN A 306 -5.79 16.71 3.67
C GLN A 306 -5.58 15.95 2.37
N LYS A 307 -5.09 16.61 1.33
CA LYS A 307 -4.83 16.00 0.03
C LYS A 307 -3.81 14.86 0.15
N TYR A 308 -2.61 15.13 0.65
CA TYR A 308 -1.51 14.17 0.56
C TYR A 308 -1.38 13.21 1.74
N TRP A 309 -1.87 13.58 2.92
CA TRP A 309 -1.70 12.75 4.13
C TRP A 309 -3.01 12.11 4.60
N THR A 310 -4.11 12.87 4.64
CA THR A 310 -5.42 12.38 5.09
C THR A 310 -6.05 11.46 4.05
N PHE A 311 -6.28 12.00 2.85
CA PHE A 311 -6.93 11.30 1.74
C PHE A 311 -5.94 10.58 0.80
N ARG A 312 -4.64 10.87 0.92
CA ARG A 312 -3.56 10.26 0.13
C ARG A 312 -3.79 10.38 -1.39
N ASP A 313 -4.39 11.49 -1.81
CA ASP A 313 -4.66 11.79 -3.20
C ASP A 313 -3.51 12.62 -3.80
N TYR A 314 -2.72 11.99 -4.65
CA TYR A 314 -1.58 12.60 -5.34
C TYR A 314 -1.89 13.06 -6.77
N SER A 315 -3.17 13.01 -7.19
CA SER A 315 -3.62 13.51 -8.49
C SER A 315 -3.27 14.99 -8.66
N ARG A 316 -2.83 15.38 -9.85
CA ARG A 316 -2.42 16.77 -10.18
C ARG A 316 -3.40 17.47 -11.12
N ASP A 317 -4.10 16.70 -11.92
CA ASP A 317 -5.11 17.11 -12.91
C ASP A 317 -6.30 17.83 -12.28
N LEU A 318 -6.66 17.49 -11.04
CA LEU A 318 -7.82 18.06 -10.35
C LEU A 318 -7.47 19.10 -9.28
N ILE A 319 -6.19 19.45 -9.11
CA ILE A 319 -5.75 20.23 -7.94
C ILE A 319 -6.44 21.59 -7.85
N VAL A 320 -6.65 22.27 -8.98
CA VAL A 320 -7.33 23.58 -9.03
C VAL A 320 -8.78 23.46 -8.58
N LYS A 321 -9.50 22.45 -9.07
CA LYS A 321 -10.89 22.17 -8.69
C LYS A 321 -11.00 21.80 -7.21
N GLN A 322 -10.03 21.03 -6.70
CA GLN A 322 -9.97 20.63 -5.30
C GLN A 322 -9.70 21.80 -4.36
N VAL A 323 -8.73 22.67 -4.69
CA VAL A 323 -8.46 23.90 -3.92
C VAL A 323 -9.70 24.79 -3.88
N PHE A 324 -10.38 24.97 -5.02
CA PHE A 324 -11.60 25.78 -5.10
C PHE A 324 -12.68 25.25 -4.16
N TRP A 325 -13.05 23.97 -4.27
CA TRP A 325 -14.09 23.39 -3.43
C TRP A 325 -13.70 23.36 -1.95
N TYR A 326 -12.44 23.04 -1.65
CA TYR A 326 -11.95 23.07 -0.29
C TYR A 326 -12.06 24.46 0.33
N THR A 327 -11.66 25.49 -0.42
CA THR A 327 -11.75 26.88 0.04
C THR A 327 -13.20 27.31 0.22
N ALA A 328 -14.08 26.97 -0.73
CA ALA A 328 -15.51 27.28 -0.64
C ALA A 328 -16.18 26.63 0.57
N ILE A 329 -15.90 25.35 0.82
CA ILE A 329 -16.40 24.62 2.00
C ILE A 329 -15.83 25.24 3.28
N SER A 330 -14.53 25.54 3.33
CA SER A 330 -13.89 26.13 4.52
C SER A 330 -14.47 27.52 4.85
N LEU A 331 -14.71 28.36 3.83
CA LEU A 331 -15.37 29.66 4.02
C LEU A 331 -16.83 29.50 4.44
N GLY A 332 -17.55 28.52 3.87
CA GLY A 332 -18.90 28.17 4.29
C GLY A 332 -18.96 27.73 5.76
N ASN A 333 -18.03 26.87 6.19
CA ASN A 333 -17.89 26.44 7.58
C ASN A 333 -17.55 27.60 8.49
N LEU A 334 -16.66 28.51 8.10
CA LEU A 334 -16.35 29.72 8.86
C LEU A 334 -17.60 30.58 9.07
N GLY A 335 -18.41 30.77 8.03
CA GLY A 335 -19.67 31.50 8.11
C GLY A 335 -20.70 30.81 9.00
N LEU A 336 -20.85 29.49 8.87
CA LEU A 336 -21.73 28.68 9.71
C LEU A 336 -21.30 28.74 11.19
N ASN A 337 -20.00 28.63 11.47
CA ASN A 337 -19.45 28.72 12.81
C ASN A 337 -19.68 30.10 13.42
N ALA A 338 -19.47 31.17 12.65
CA ALA A 338 -19.78 32.53 13.10
C ALA A 338 -21.27 32.71 13.41
N LEU A 339 -22.15 32.12 12.59
CA LEU A 339 -23.60 32.14 12.81
C LEU A 339 -23.98 31.36 14.08
N ILE A 340 -23.48 30.13 14.25
CA ILE A 340 -23.71 29.31 15.45
C ILE A 340 -23.21 30.01 16.70
N LEU A 341 -22.01 30.60 16.63
CA LEU A 341 -21.42 31.39 17.71
C LEU A 341 -22.33 32.56 18.10
N HIS A 342 -22.81 33.31 17.11
CA HIS A 342 -23.67 34.47 17.32
C HIS A 342 -25.03 34.06 17.90
N THR A 343 -25.68 33.05 17.33
CA THR A 343 -26.99 32.58 17.81
C THR A 343 -26.88 31.97 19.21
N SER A 344 -25.82 31.20 19.48
CA SER A 344 -25.55 30.65 20.82
C SER A 344 -25.37 31.76 21.84
N LYS A 345 -24.64 32.83 21.51
CA LYS A 345 -24.50 34.00 22.37
C LYS A 345 -25.88 34.61 22.69
N VAL A 346 -26.66 34.92 21.66
CA VAL A 346 -27.99 35.56 21.81
C VAL A 346 -28.94 34.71 22.64
N VAL A 347 -28.96 33.39 22.43
CA VAL A 347 -29.79 32.45 23.19
C VAL A 347 -29.34 32.36 24.65
N LEU A 348 -28.04 32.32 24.92
CA LEU A 348 -27.55 32.25 26.30
C LEU A 348 -27.82 33.55 27.06
N GLU A 349 -27.63 34.71 26.43
CA GLU A 349 -27.94 36.02 27.01
C GLU A 349 -29.43 36.19 27.31
N SER A 350 -30.32 35.73 26.41
CA SER A 350 -31.78 35.81 26.62
C SER A 350 -32.30 34.88 27.72
N ASN A 351 -31.54 33.82 28.07
CA ASN A 351 -31.84 32.91 29.18
C ASN A 351 -31.12 33.29 30.49
N GLY A 352 -30.51 34.49 30.57
CA GLY A 352 -29.85 34.99 31.78
C GLY A 352 -28.52 34.29 32.12
N LEU A 353 -27.98 33.46 31.21
CA LEU A 353 -26.71 32.76 31.39
C LEU A 353 -25.55 33.64 30.91
N ASN A 354 -25.09 34.53 31.79
CA ASN A 354 -23.91 35.37 31.55
C ASN A 354 -22.64 34.61 31.95
N PHE A 355 -22.29 33.55 31.21
CA PHE A 355 -21.03 32.82 31.44
C PHE A 355 -19.85 33.72 31.02
N PHE A 356 -19.14 34.25 32.03
CA PHE A 356 -17.89 35.01 31.92
C PHE A 356 -17.09 34.62 30.68
N GLN A 357 -16.82 35.60 29.80
CA GLN A 357 -15.73 35.74 28.79
C GLN A 357 -15.04 34.48 28.20
N VAL A 358 -15.64 33.28 28.17
CA VAL A 358 -14.99 32.02 27.75
C VAL A 358 -15.84 31.29 26.70
N TRP A 359 -17.06 31.77 26.42
CA TRP A 359 -17.96 31.17 25.42
C TRP A 359 -17.37 31.12 24.00
N TYR A 360 -16.52 32.09 23.63
CA TYR A 360 -15.80 32.07 22.35
C TYR A 360 -14.74 30.96 22.27
N LEU A 361 -14.19 30.51 23.40
CA LEU A 361 -13.25 29.38 23.46
C LEU A 361 -13.97 28.04 23.27
N VAL A 362 -15.18 27.89 23.80
CA VAL A 362 -16.02 26.70 23.59
C VAL A 362 -16.47 26.59 22.12
N ALA A 363 -16.78 27.72 21.49
CA ALA A 363 -17.17 27.74 20.09
C ALA A 363 -16.02 27.44 19.12
N GLN A 364 -14.76 27.73 19.49
CA GLN A 364 -13.58 27.33 18.71
C GLN A 364 -13.38 25.80 18.68
N ILE A 365 -13.88 25.06 19.67
CA ILE A 365 -13.80 23.59 19.71
C ILE A 365 -14.71 22.95 18.65
N PHE A 366 -15.80 23.61 18.27
CA PHE A 366 -16.73 23.15 17.23
C PHE A 366 -16.43 23.76 15.84
N ALA A 367 -15.38 24.60 15.74
CA ALA A 367 -15.08 25.36 14.54
C ALA A 367 -14.04 24.71 13.59
N VAL A 368 -13.72 23.43 13.76
CA VAL A 368 -12.71 22.68 12.98
C VAL A 368 -13.34 21.68 12.02
#